data_AF-A0A1G7QJX6-F1
#
_entry.id   AF-A0A1G7QJX6-F1
#
_cell.length_a   1.000
_cell.length_b   1.000
_cell.length_c   1.000
_cell.angle_alpha   90.00
_cell.angle_beta   90.00
_cell.angle_gamma   90.00
#
_symmetry.space_group_name_H-M   'P 1'
#
loop_
_entity.id
_entity.type
_entity.pdbx_description
1 polymer ?
#
loop_
_entity_poly.entity_id
_entity_poly.type
_entity_poly.pdbx_seq_one_letter_code
_entity_poly.pdbx_strand_id
1 'polypeptide(L)'
;MNPGISPGRIQFAEQDGTFVLKFIGEVRLTLCSALDSTIEKIFTSLNFSAIVIDLTETRSIDSTTLGLLAKLSILSRQKVGLLPTVVTTHADITRLLQSMGFDQVFNIIDQPFECPNCLADLPSQDQSEDVVRARVLEAHRILMGLNDSNRAAFHDLVSALEQNP
;
A
#
# COMPACT_ATOMS: atom_id res chain seq x y z
N MET A 1 10.12 5.50 -33.40
CA MET A 1 9.92 4.38 -32.46
C MET A 1 8.67 4.69 -31.67
N ASN A 2 7.62 3.88 -31.78
CA ASN A 2 6.46 4.01 -30.91
C ASN A 2 6.91 3.73 -29.47
N PRO A 3 6.57 4.56 -28.47
CA PRO A 3 6.79 4.19 -27.09
C PRO A 3 5.95 2.93 -26.84
N GLY A 4 6.64 1.80 -26.69
CA GLY A 4 6.03 0.47 -26.76
C GLY A 4 4.89 0.31 -25.76
N ILE A 5 3.79 -0.26 -26.24
CA ILE A 5 2.73 -0.82 -25.40
C ILE A 5 3.41 -1.90 -24.54
N SER A 6 3.66 -1.58 -23.26
CA SER A 6 4.24 -2.54 -22.33
C SER A 6 3.16 -3.58 -22.00
N PRO A 7 3.44 -4.90 -22.12
CA PRO A 7 2.49 -5.92 -21.72
C PRO A 7 2.15 -5.75 -20.24
N GLY A 8 0.87 -5.88 -19.90
CA GLY A 8 0.45 -5.78 -18.50
C GLY A 8 1.08 -6.86 -17.64
N ARG A 9 1.24 -6.57 -16.35
CA ARG A 9 1.75 -7.51 -15.36
C ARG A 9 1.03 -7.35 -14.02
N ILE A 10 1.02 -8.43 -13.26
CA ILE A 10 0.53 -8.47 -11.88
C ILE A 10 1.73 -8.80 -10.99
N GLN A 11 1.97 -7.97 -9.98
CA GLN A 11 2.97 -8.20 -8.94
C GLN A 11 2.26 -8.56 -7.63
N PHE A 12 2.95 -9.29 -6.77
CA PHE A 12 2.43 -9.80 -5.52
C PHE A 12 3.43 -9.57 -4.40
N ALA A 13 2.93 -9.19 -3.23
CA ALA A 13 3.70 -9.12 -1.99
C ALA A 13 2.83 -9.57 -0.80
N GLU A 14 3.48 -10.11 0.23
CA GLU A 14 2.88 -10.46 1.51
C GLU A 14 3.71 -9.81 2.62
N GLN A 15 3.04 -9.13 3.55
CA GLN A 15 3.67 -8.57 4.74
C GLN A 15 2.70 -8.66 5.91
N ASP A 16 3.11 -9.34 6.99
CA ASP A 16 2.35 -9.46 8.25
C ASP A 16 0.87 -9.83 8.04
N GLY A 17 0.59 -10.76 7.11
CA GLY A 17 -0.77 -11.22 6.81
C GLY A 17 -1.58 -10.32 5.88
N THR A 18 -1.01 -9.20 5.45
CA THR A 18 -1.56 -8.34 4.40
C THR A 18 -1.00 -8.73 3.04
N PHE A 19 -1.88 -8.97 2.08
CA PHE A 19 -1.52 -9.33 0.73
C PHE A 19 -1.75 -8.16 -0.23
N VAL A 20 -0.76 -7.85 -1.05
CA VAL A 20 -0.82 -6.77 -2.04
C VAL A 20 -0.74 -7.37 -3.43
N LEU A 21 -1.73 -7.05 -4.26
CA LEU A 21 -1.72 -7.34 -5.69
C LEU A 21 -1.62 -6.03 -6.47
N LYS A 22 -0.51 -5.81 -7.17
CA LYS A 22 -0.30 -4.59 -7.97
C LYS A 22 -0.44 -4.87 -9.46
N PHE A 23 -1.34 -4.15 -10.10
CA PHE A 23 -1.67 -4.28 -11.51
C PHE A 23 -1.05 -3.09 -12.28
N ILE A 24 -0.29 -3.41 -13.33
CA ILE A 24 0.49 -2.42 -14.10
C ILE A 24 0.20 -2.60 -15.57
N GLY A 25 -0.10 -1.50 -16.28
CA GLY A 25 -0.32 -1.49 -17.73
C GLY A 25 -1.68 -2.03 -18.15
N GLU A 26 -1.74 -2.69 -19.30
CA GLU A 26 -2.97 -3.29 -19.84
C GLU A 26 -3.13 -4.73 -19.37
N VAL A 27 -3.98 -4.96 -18.37
CA VAL A 27 -4.16 -6.28 -17.76
C VAL A 27 -5.26 -7.05 -18.49
N ARG A 28 -4.86 -8.21 -19.03
CA ARG A 28 -5.69 -9.06 -19.88
C ARG A 28 -5.76 -10.49 -19.32
N LEU A 29 -6.69 -11.27 -19.86
CA LEU A 29 -6.95 -12.69 -19.59
C LEU A 29 -5.69 -13.55 -19.56
N THR A 30 -4.62 -13.17 -20.25
CA THR A 30 -3.34 -13.89 -20.27
C THR A 30 -2.73 -14.11 -18.88
N LEU A 31 -3.16 -13.34 -17.87
CA LEU A 31 -2.71 -13.46 -16.48
C LEU A 31 -3.73 -14.13 -15.56
N CYS A 32 -4.85 -14.65 -16.08
CA CYS A 32 -5.96 -15.17 -15.28
C CYS A 32 -5.57 -16.39 -14.44
N SER A 33 -4.85 -17.35 -15.02
CA SER A 33 -4.41 -18.55 -14.29
C SER A 33 -3.43 -18.21 -13.17
N ALA A 34 -2.52 -17.26 -13.42
CA ALA A 34 -1.57 -16.80 -12.40
C ALA A 34 -2.29 -16.05 -11.26
N LEU A 35 -3.27 -15.22 -11.59
CA LEU A 35 -4.10 -14.53 -10.61
C LEU A 35 -4.91 -15.52 -9.78
N ASP A 36 -5.58 -16.49 -10.41
CA ASP A 36 -6.39 -17.49 -9.71
C ASP A 36 -5.54 -18.36 -8.77
N SER A 37 -4.38 -18.83 -9.21
CA SER A 37 -3.44 -19.55 -8.34
C SER A 37 -2.91 -18.68 -7.19
N THR A 38 -2.77 -17.37 -7.40
CA THR A 38 -2.36 -16.43 -6.33
C THR A 38 -3.48 -16.22 -5.33
N ILE A 39 -4.73 -16.12 -5.80
CA ILE A 39 -5.93 -16.06 -4.95
C ILE A 39 -6.00 -17.30 -4.04
N GLU A 40 -5.79 -18.50 -4.59
CA GLU A 40 -5.75 -19.73 -3.80
C GLU A 40 -4.65 -19.70 -2.73
N LYS A 41 -3.43 -19.26 -3.09
CA LYS A 41 -2.32 -19.13 -2.14
C LYS A 41 -2.66 -18.21 -0.98
N ILE A 42 -3.24 -17.03 -1.25
CA ILE A 42 -3.67 -16.07 -0.22
C ILE A 42 -4.58 -16.75 0.81
N PHE A 43 -5.59 -17.50 0.33
CA PHE A 43 -6.58 -18.14 1.21
C PHE A 43 -6.11 -19.44 1.88
N THR A 44 -4.93 -19.94 1.53
CA THR A 44 -4.25 -21.03 2.25
C THR A 44 -3.27 -20.53 3.31
N SER A 45 -2.97 -19.21 3.35
CA SER A 45 -2.08 -18.66 4.38
C SER A 45 -2.77 -18.59 5.74
N LEU A 46 -2.06 -19.03 6.78
CA LEU A 46 -2.56 -19.07 8.17
C LEU A 46 -2.72 -17.67 8.78
N ASN A 47 -1.98 -16.68 8.29
CA ASN A 47 -1.94 -15.33 8.84
C ASN A 47 -2.76 -14.33 8.02
N PHE A 48 -3.68 -14.81 7.17
CA PHE A 48 -4.46 -13.93 6.30
C PHE A 48 -5.30 -12.92 7.09
N SER A 49 -5.04 -11.63 6.86
CA SER A 49 -5.68 -10.51 7.57
C SER A 49 -6.35 -9.51 6.63
N ALA A 50 -5.69 -9.14 5.53
CA ALA A 50 -6.22 -8.13 4.59
C ALA A 50 -5.71 -8.34 3.16
N ILE A 51 -6.43 -7.78 2.19
CA ILE A 51 -6.01 -7.71 0.78
C ILE A 51 -6.09 -6.27 0.28
N VAL A 52 -5.03 -5.83 -0.39
CA VAL A 52 -4.96 -4.56 -1.12
C VAL A 52 -4.72 -4.84 -2.60
N ILE A 53 -5.57 -4.27 -3.45
CA ILE A 53 -5.47 -4.28 -4.90
C ILE A 53 -5.01 -2.90 -5.35
N ASP A 54 -3.77 -2.77 -5.78
CA ASP A 54 -3.20 -1.53 -6.28
C ASP A 54 -3.37 -1.45 -7.81
N LEU A 55 -4.24 -0.55 -8.26
CA LEU A 55 -4.52 -0.23 -9.66
C LEU A 55 -3.95 1.13 -10.08
N THR A 56 -3.08 1.74 -9.27
CA THR A 56 -2.57 3.10 -9.50
C THR A 56 -1.72 3.24 -10.77
N GLU A 57 -1.23 2.12 -11.32
CA GLU A 57 -0.51 2.06 -12.61
C GLU A 57 -1.25 1.22 -13.67
N THR A 58 -2.51 0.85 -13.42
CA THR A 58 -3.35 0.13 -14.37
C THR A 58 -3.89 1.07 -15.42
N ARG A 59 -3.71 0.73 -16.70
CA ARG A 59 -4.25 1.48 -17.85
C ARG A 59 -5.56 0.93 -18.35
N SER A 60 -5.72 -0.39 -18.30
CA SER A 60 -6.96 -1.07 -18.66
C SER A 60 -7.03 -2.42 -17.96
N ILE A 61 -8.27 -2.86 -17.69
CA ILE A 61 -8.57 -4.14 -17.07
C ILE A 61 -9.74 -4.77 -17.82
N ASP A 62 -9.62 -6.06 -18.15
CA ASP A 62 -10.68 -6.77 -18.86
C ASP A 62 -11.73 -7.39 -17.91
N SER A 63 -12.84 -7.82 -18.49
CA SER A 63 -13.97 -8.38 -17.74
C SER A 63 -13.61 -9.68 -17.01
N THR A 64 -12.69 -10.48 -17.55
CA THR A 64 -12.26 -11.72 -16.88
C THR A 64 -11.42 -11.44 -15.64
N THR A 65 -10.52 -10.47 -15.71
CA THR A 65 -9.74 -10.03 -14.55
C THR A 65 -10.66 -9.44 -13.48
N LEU A 66 -11.64 -8.61 -13.86
CA LEU A 66 -12.66 -8.11 -12.94
C LEU A 66 -13.45 -9.26 -12.29
N GLY A 67 -13.83 -10.29 -13.04
CA GLY A 67 -14.51 -11.48 -12.50
C GLY A 67 -13.68 -12.21 -11.43
N LEU A 68 -12.37 -12.33 -11.62
CA LEU A 68 -11.47 -12.91 -10.62
C LEU A 68 -11.31 -12.04 -9.38
N LEU A 69 -11.27 -10.70 -9.54
CA LEU A 69 -11.28 -9.78 -8.40
C LEU A 69 -12.59 -9.92 -7.59
N ALA A 70 -13.73 -10.01 -8.26
CA ALA A 70 -15.01 -10.26 -7.59
C ALA A 70 -15.04 -11.60 -6.84
N LYS A 71 -14.45 -12.66 -7.41
CA LYS A 71 -14.25 -13.95 -6.69
C LYS A 71 -13.39 -13.74 -5.43
N LEU A 72 -12.29 -13.01 -5.54
CA LEU A 72 -11.41 -12.71 -4.41
C LEU A 72 -12.15 -11.95 -3.30
N SER A 73 -13.00 -10.97 -3.61
CA SER A 73 -13.72 -10.21 -2.59
C SER A 73 -14.74 -11.06 -1.83
N ILE A 74 -15.45 -11.93 -2.53
CA ILE A 74 -16.39 -12.89 -1.91
C ILE A 74 -15.64 -13.81 -0.95
N LEU A 75 -14.52 -14.39 -1.39
CA LEU A 75 -13.71 -15.29 -0.57
C LEU A 75 -13.10 -14.57 0.65
N SER A 76 -12.64 -13.33 0.47
CA SER A 76 -12.13 -12.48 1.58
C SER A 76 -13.18 -12.30 2.66
N ARG A 77 -14.39 -11.90 2.25
CA ARG A 77 -15.51 -11.70 3.17
C ARG A 77 -15.91 -12.99 3.89
N GLN A 78 -15.86 -14.14 3.21
CA GLN A 78 -16.15 -15.44 3.83
C GLN A 78 -15.09 -15.89 4.83
N LYS A 79 -13.82 -15.59 4.58
CA LYS A 79 -12.69 -16.07 5.38
C LYS A 79 -12.40 -15.21 6.61
N VAL A 80 -12.40 -13.88 6.45
CA VAL A 80 -12.02 -12.94 7.52
C VAL A 80 -13.08 -11.90 7.84
N GLY A 81 -14.22 -11.91 7.15
CA GLY A 81 -15.31 -10.95 7.37
C GLY A 81 -15.05 -9.54 6.84
N LEU A 82 -13.90 -9.30 6.21
CA LEU A 82 -13.48 -8.00 5.70
C LEU A 82 -13.54 -7.92 4.18
N LEU A 83 -13.93 -6.75 3.68
CA LEU A 83 -13.84 -6.42 2.27
C LEU A 83 -12.38 -6.08 1.92
N PRO A 84 -11.85 -6.57 0.79
CA PRO A 84 -10.58 -6.10 0.24
C PRO A 84 -10.62 -4.61 -0.10
N THR A 85 -9.45 -3.98 -0.12
CA THR A 85 -9.30 -2.58 -0.52
C THR A 85 -8.76 -2.48 -1.94
N VAL A 86 -9.35 -1.62 -2.77
CA VAL A 86 -8.83 -1.27 -4.11
C VAL A 86 -8.35 0.17 -4.06
N VAL A 87 -7.11 0.40 -4.48
CA VAL A 87 -6.53 1.73 -4.64
C VAL A 87 -6.42 2.04 -6.13
N THR A 88 -6.95 3.18 -6.55
CA THR A 88 -6.88 3.64 -7.94
C THR A 88 -6.63 5.14 -7.98
N THR A 89 -5.95 5.62 -9.02
CA THR A 89 -5.73 7.05 -9.27
C THR A 89 -6.27 7.48 -10.63
N HIS A 90 -6.83 6.52 -11.39
CA HIS A 90 -7.34 6.71 -12.74
C HIS A 90 -8.87 6.79 -12.71
N ALA A 91 -9.42 7.94 -13.11
CA ALA A 91 -10.86 8.21 -13.02
C ALA A 91 -11.71 7.31 -13.92
N ASP A 92 -11.18 6.88 -15.06
CA ASP A 92 -11.82 5.93 -15.98
C ASP A 92 -11.91 4.52 -15.37
N ILE A 93 -10.83 4.02 -14.77
CA ILE A 93 -10.85 2.75 -14.01
C ILE A 93 -11.82 2.84 -12.83
N THR A 94 -11.82 3.96 -12.10
CA THR A 94 -12.73 4.18 -10.97
C THR A 94 -14.20 4.12 -11.41
N ARG A 95 -14.56 4.81 -12.50
CA ARG A 95 -15.91 4.76 -13.08
C ARG A 95 -16.29 3.37 -13.56
N LEU A 96 -15.36 2.63 -14.16
CA LEU A 96 -15.56 1.24 -14.56
C LEU A 96 -15.93 0.38 -13.35
N LEU A 97 -15.14 0.44 -12.26
CA LEU A 97 -15.39 -0.31 -11.03
C LEU A 97 -16.77 0.05 -10.43
N GLN A 98 -17.08 1.34 -10.33
CA GLN A 98 -18.37 1.82 -9.83
C GLN A 98 -19.55 1.33 -10.70
N SER A 99 -19.42 1.40 -12.03
CA SER A 99 -20.47 0.94 -12.95
C SER A 99 -20.75 -0.58 -12.84
N MET A 100 -19.76 -1.33 -12.37
CA MET A 100 -19.85 -2.78 -12.15
C MET A 100 -20.28 -3.14 -10.71
N GLY A 101 -20.55 -2.15 -9.86
CA GLY A 101 -20.96 -2.36 -8.46
C GLY A 101 -19.84 -2.84 -7.54
N PHE A 102 -18.57 -2.57 -7.87
CA PHE A 102 -17.44 -2.99 -7.04
C PHE A 102 -17.40 -2.30 -5.69
N ASP A 103 -18.03 -1.13 -5.55
CA ASP A 103 -18.24 -0.40 -4.30
C ASP A 103 -19.03 -1.21 -3.25
N GLN A 104 -19.79 -2.24 -3.68
CA GLN A 104 -20.54 -3.12 -2.77
C GLN A 104 -19.69 -4.26 -2.19
N VAL A 105 -18.54 -4.54 -2.80
CA VAL A 105 -17.70 -5.70 -2.46
C VAL A 105 -16.22 -5.35 -2.24
N PHE A 106 -15.83 -4.09 -2.45
CA PHE A 106 -14.51 -3.54 -2.19
C PHE A 106 -14.62 -2.21 -1.46
N ASN A 107 -13.65 -1.92 -0.59
CA ASN A 107 -13.37 -0.56 -0.16
C ASN A 107 -12.56 0.13 -1.27
N ILE A 108 -13.14 1.10 -1.99
CA ILE A 108 -12.45 1.81 -3.07
C ILE A 108 -11.84 3.10 -2.51
N ILE A 109 -10.53 3.25 -2.68
CA ILE A 109 -9.75 4.45 -2.37
C ILE A 109 -9.28 5.03 -3.70
N ASP A 110 -9.98 6.05 -4.19
CA ASP A 110 -9.71 6.70 -5.48
C ASP A 110 -9.07 8.09 -5.34
N GLN A 111 -8.97 8.59 -4.11
CA GLN A 111 -8.35 9.85 -3.75
C GLN A 111 -7.57 9.70 -2.44
N PRO A 112 -6.49 10.49 -2.24
CA PRO A 112 -5.94 10.69 -0.91
C PRO A 112 -7.08 11.14 0.03
N PHE A 113 -7.04 10.71 1.30
CA PHE A 113 -8.00 11.20 2.28
C PHE A 113 -7.78 12.71 2.52
N GLU A 114 -8.51 13.54 1.77
CA GLU A 114 -8.52 14.99 1.98
C GLU A 114 -9.43 15.31 3.16
N CYS A 115 -8.84 15.43 4.34
CA CYS A 115 -9.55 15.88 5.52
C CYS A 115 -8.90 17.10 6.15
N PRO A 116 -8.92 18.25 5.44
CA PRO A 116 -8.26 19.47 5.88
C PRO A 116 -8.82 20.01 7.22
N ASN A 117 -10.06 19.67 7.58
CA ASN A 117 -10.73 20.20 8.78
C ASN A 117 -10.83 19.22 9.95
N CYS A 118 -10.44 17.94 9.80
CA CYS A 118 -10.40 17.00 10.94
C CYS A 118 -9.01 16.85 11.55
N LEU A 119 -8.01 17.47 10.94
CA LEU A 119 -6.65 17.51 11.45
C LEU A 119 -6.46 18.84 12.18
N ALA A 120 -6.01 18.77 13.42
CA ALA A 120 -5.53 19.92 14.16
C ALA A 120 -4.00 19.87 14.21
N ASP A 121 -3.36 21.04 14.13
CA ASP A 121 -1.91 21.13 14.37
C ASP A 121 -1.58 20.59 15.76
N LEU A 122 -0.46 19.88 15.86
CA LEU A 122 0.05 19.48 17.17
C LEU A 122 0.35 20.74 18.00
N PRO A 123 0.01 20.76 19.30
CA PRO A 123 0.20 21.94 20.13
C PRO A 123 1.69 22.32 20.17
N SER A 124 1.99 23.62 20.03
CA SER A 124 3.36 24.10 20.24
C SER A 124 3.76 23.88 21.69
N GLN A 125 4.95 23.31 21.90
CA GLN A 125 5.52 23.08 23.22
C GLN A 125 6.80 23.88 23.34
N ASP A 126 6.84 24.85 24.26
CA ASP A 126 8.09 25.48 24.66
C ASP A 126 8.88 24.47 25.50
N GLN A 127 9.90 23.88 24.87
CA GLN A 127 10.80 22.93 25.50
C GLN A 127 12.17 23.58 25.67
N SER A 128 12.85 23.27 26.78
CA SER A 128 14.25 23.67 26.93
C SER A 128 15.11 22.99 25.86
N GLU A 129 16.22 23.64 25.52
CA GLU A 129 17.18 23.13 24.54
C GLU A 129 17.68 21.72 24.90
N ASP A 130 17.89 21.44 26.19
CA ASP A 130 18.28 20.12 26.69
C ASP A 130 17.25 19.03 26.37
N VAL A 131 15.96 19.33 26.54
CA VAL A 131 14.88 18.37 26.27
C VAL A 131 14.77 18.11 24.77
N VAL A 132 14.91 19.16 23.95
CA VAL A 132 14.91 19.03 22.49
C VAL A 132 16.11 18.19 22.03
N ARG A 133 17.31 18.49 22.54
CA ARG A 133 18.54 17.72 22.24
C ARG A 133 18.37 16.24 22.58
N ALA A 134 17.85 15.92 23.77
CA ALA A 134 17.63 14.53 24.20
C ALA A 134 16.69 13.78 23.25
N ARG A 135 15.57 14.40 22.85
CA ARG A 135 14.61 13.82 21.89
C ARG A 135 15.20 13.63 20.49
N VAL A 136 16.01 14.60 20.02
CA VAL A 136 16.70 14.51 18.73
C VAL A 136 17.69 13.35 18.73
N LEU A 137 18.48 13.21 19.80
CA LEU A 137 19.43 12.10 19.97
C LEU A 137 18.71 10.75 20.00
N GLU A 138 17.63 10.64 20.77
CA GLU A 138 16.81 9.42 20.82
C GLU A 138 16.28 9.03 19.44
N ALA A 139 15.67 9.96 18.71
CA ALA A 139 15.13 9.71 17.37
C ALA A 139 16.21 9.21 16.40
N HIS A 140 17.38 9.84 16.38
CA HIS A 140 18.46 9.43 15.48
C HIS A 140 19.08 8.09 15.88
N ARG A 141 19.21 7.78 17.18
CA ARG A 141 19.68 6.45 17.63
C ARG A 141 18.70 5.35 17.20
N ILE A 142 17.40 5.60 17.26
CA ILE A 142 16.39 4.66 16.73
C ILE A 142 16.61 4.44 15.23
N LEU A 143 16.76 5.51 14.44
CA LEU A 143 17.01 5.41 13.00
C LEU A 143 18.30 4.65 12.66
N MET A 144 19.38 4.87 13.40
CA MET A 144 20.65 4.14 13.28
C MET A 144 20.51 2.66 13.65
N GLY A 145 19.53 2.30 14.49
CA GLY A 145 19.21 0.93 14.84
C GLY A 145 18.50 0.14 13.73
N LEU A 146 17.91 0.83 12.74
CA LEU A 146 17.11 0.18 11.70
C LEU A 146 17.95 -0.53 10.63
N ASN A 147 19.09 0.03 10.23
CA ASN A 147 20.02 -0.58 9.27
C ASN A 147 21.40 0.11 9.28
N ASP A 148 22.40 -0.55 8.69
CA ASP A 148 23.78 -0.07 8.65
C ASP A 148 23.97 1.21 7.82
N SER A 149 23.14 1.44 6.80
CA SER A 149 23.17 2.66 6.00
C SER A 149 22.80 3.88 6.84
N ASN A 150 21.72 3.78 7.63
CA ASN A 150 21.31 4.83 8.57
C ASN A 150 22.35 5.02 9.68
N ARG A 151 22.92 3.91 10.18
CA ARG A 151 23.99 3.96 11.18
C ARG A 151 25.16 4.80 10.68
N ALA A 152 25.65 4.54 9.46
CA ALA A 152 26.75 5.30 8.88
C ALA A 152 26.37 6.77 8.62
N ALA A 153 25.16 7.02 8.12
CA ALA A 153 24.71 8.37 7.77
C ALA A 153 24.56 9.32 8.99
N PHE A 154 24.14 8.80 10.14
CA PHE A 154 23.83 9.64 11.31
C PHE A 154 24.84 9.57 12.45
N HIS A 155 25.86 8.71 12.34
CA HIS A 155 26.89 8.53 13.37
C HIS A 155 27.56 9.84 13.79
N ASP A 156 28.00 10.65 12.82
CA ASP A 156 28.75 11.86 13.09
C ASP A 156 27.87 12.97 13.69
N LEU A 157 26.60 13.04 13.25
CA LEU A 157 25.61 13.97 13.81
C LEU A 157 25.31 13.66 15.28
N VAL A 158 25.06 12.39 15.62
CA VAL A 158 24.79 11.96 16.99
C VAL A 158 26.02 12.21 17.88
N SER A 159 27.22 11.87 17.39
CA SER A 159 28.47 12.08 18.13
C SER A 159 28.73 13.57 18.42
N ALA A 160 28.45 14.46 17.47
CA ALA A 160 28.62 15.90 17.65
C ALA A 160 27.62 16.47 18.66
N LEU A 161 26.37 15.99 18.65
CA LEU A 161 25.32 16.43 19.57
C LEU A 161 25.53 15.95 21.01
N GLU A 162 26.24 14.83 21.20
CA GLU A 162 26.63 14.31 22.52
C GLU A 162 27.82 15.05 23.14
N GLN A 163 28.71 15.62 22.32
CA GLN A 163 29.96 16.24 22.78
C GLN A 163 29.83 17.71 23.21
N ASN A 164 28.80 18.41 22.75
CA ASN A 164 28.50 19.77 23.19
C ASN A 164 27.31 19.69 24.16
N PRO A 165 27.48 19.86 25.49
CA PRO A 165 26.37 20.07 26.41
C PRO A 165 25.77 21.46 26.23
#